data_AF-A0A972C5P2-F1
#
_entry.id   AF-A0A972C5P2-F1
#
_cell.length_a   1.000
_cell.length_b   1.000
_cell.length_c   1.000
_cell.angle_alpha   90.00
_cell.angle_beta   90.00
_cell.angle_gamma   90.00
#
_symmetry.space_group_name_H-M   'P 1'
#
loop_
_entity.id
_entity.type
_entity.pdbx_description
1 polymer ?
#
loop_
_entity_poly.entity_id
_entity_poly.type
_entity_poly.pdbx_seq_one_letter_code
_entity_poly.pdbx_strand_id
1 'polypeptide(L)'
;MNKIFLVALGLAGGTVVGTGISAFITVLGIVTRIMDLSMTQRYVYVYKNIILLGSLISCFLYMFEFNIMVSPSLLIIVGLFMGIFVGMIASALAETLDVFPFASTYIGISRWIYLWIIVLILGKIVGSLVYWTVPGFY
;
A
#
# COMPACT_ATOMS: atom_id res chain seq x y z
N MET A 1 8.49 32.90 -15.53
CA MET A 1 8.99 32.00 -14.46
C MET A 1 8.05 30.85 -14.08
N ASN A 2 6.91 30.62 -14.77
CA ASN A 2 5.93 29.64 -14.27
C ASN A 2 6.14 28.19 -14.76
N LYS A 3 6.59 27.95 -16.00
CA LYS A 3 6.65 26.57 -16.55
C LYS A 3 7.73 25.69 -15.93
N ILE A 4 8.93 26.25 -15.70
CA ILE A 4 10.05 25.50 -15.09
C ILE A 4 9.71 25.13 -13.64
N PHE A 5 9.06 26.04 -12.91
CA PHE A 5 8.60 25.77 -11.55
C PHE A 5 7.51 24.69 -11.53
N LEU A 6 6.54 24.73 -12.46
CA LEU A 6 5.51 23.70 -12.62
C LEU A 6 6.12 22.32 -12.94
N VAL A 7 7.12 22.25 -13.82
CA VAL A 7 7.83 21.00 -14.13
C VAL A 7 8.59 20.49 -12.90
N ALA A 8 9.27 21.37 -12.16
CA ALA A 8 9.97 21.00 -10.93
C ALA A 8 9.00 20.48 -9.85
N LEU A 9 7.84 21.12 -9.70
CA LEU A 9 6.80 20.72 -8.76
C LEU A 9 6.20 19.34 -9.15
N GLY A 10 5.94 19.13 -10.44
CA GLY A 10 5.44 17.85 -10.96
C GLY A 10 6.44 16.72 -10.76
N LEU A 11 7.73 16.96 -11.02
CA LEU A 11 8.80 16.00 -10.77
C LEU A 11 8.94 15.68 -9.27
N ALA A 12 8.90 16.69 -8.41
CA ALA A 12 8.95 16.50 -6.96
C ALA A 12 7.75 15.71 -6.43
N GLY A 13 6.53 15.98 -6.93
CA GLY A 13 5.35 15.21 -6.59
C GLY A 13 5.49 13.74 -7.03
N GLY A 14 5.96 13.52 -8.27
CA GLY A 14 6.17 12.17 -8.81
C GLY A 14 7.20 11.37 -8.00
N THR A 15 8.31 11.98 -7.59
CA THR A 15 9.32 11.29 -6.78
C THR A 15 8.79 10.96 -5.38
N VAL A 16 8.05 11.84 -4.73
CA VAL A 16 7.44 11.58 -3.41
C VAL A 16 6.44 10.42 -3.49
N VAL A 17 5.55 10.41 -4.49
CA VAL A 17 4.56 9.34 -4.64
C VAL A 17 5.23 8.00 -4.98
N GLY A 18 6.17 8.00 -5.93
CA GLY A 18 6.88 6.79 -6.34
C GLY A 18 7.72 6.19 -5.20
N THR A 19 8.44 7.03 -4.45
CA THR A 19 9.19 6.58 -3.26
C THR A 19 8.25 6.04 -2.20
N GLY A 20 7.13 6.71 -1.92
CA GLY A 20 6.11 6.24 -0.97
C GLY A 20 5.59 4.85 -1.28
N ILE A 21 5.19 4.58 -2.54
CA ILE A 21 4.69 3.27 -2.96
C ILE A 21 5.77 2.20 -2.84
N SER A 22 7.00 2.49 -3.29
CA SER A 22 8.11 1.54 -3.22
C SER A 22 8.52 1.21 -1.77
N ALA A 23 8.51 2.20 -0.89
CA ALA A 23 8.78 2.05 0.53
C ALA A 23 7.68 1.22 1.19
N PHE A 24 6.42 1.52 0.91
CA PHE A 24 5.27 0.78 1.43
C PHE A 24 5.32 -0.71 1.06
N ILE A 25 5.53 -1.04 -0.22
CA ILE A 25 5.62 -2.42 -0.69
C ILE A 25 6.80 -3.17 -0.04
N THR A 26 7.90 -2.47 0.20
CA THR A 26 9.10 -3.06 0.82
C THR A 26 8.92 -3.26 2.32
N VAL A 27 8.36 -2.28 3.04
CA VAL A 27 8.16 -2.32 4.50
C VAL A 27 7.10 -3.36 4.89
N LEU A 28 6.04 -3.50 4.09
CA LEU A 28 5.06 -4.58 4.29
C LEU A 28 5.65 -5.98 4.05
N GLY A 29 6.85 -6.10 3.47
CA GLY A 29 7.46 -7.40 3.20
C GLY A 29 6.76 -8.20 2.09
N ILE A 30 6.00 -7.55 1.21
CA ILE A 30 5.27 -8.25 0.13
C ILE A 30 6.28 -8.96 -0.79
N VAL A 31 7.36 -8.26 -1.17
CA VAL A 31 8.39 -8.82 -2.07
C VAL A 31 9.09 -10.00 -1.43
N THR A 32 9.46 -9.91 -0.16
CA THR A 32 10.13 -10.99 0.58
C THR A 32 9.23 -12.20 0.72
N ARG A 33 7.96 -11.98 1.07
CA ARG A 33 6.99 -13.07 1.23
C ARG A 33 6.71 -13.83 -0.07
N ILE A 34 6.62 -13.14 -1.21
CA ILE A 34 6.47 -13.80 -2.53
C ILE A 34 7.71 -14.63 -2.86
N MET A 35 8.90 -14.14 -2.55
CA MET A 35 10.15 -14.87 -2.77
C MET A 35 10.26 -16.11 -1.89
N ASP A 36 9.80 -16.02 -0.64
CA ASP A 36 9.78 -17.13 0.31
C ASP A 36 8.79 -18.22 -0.12
N LEU A 37 7.57 -17.83 -0.52
CA LEU A 37 6.56 -18.73 -1.08
C LEU A 37 7.05 -19.46 -2.34
N SER A 38 7.80 -18.75 -3.20
CA SER A 38 8.29 -19.27 -4.48
C SER A 38 9.66 -19.92 -4.36
N MET A 39 10.25 -20.01 -3.15
CA MET A 39 11.60 -20.53 -2.88
C MET A 39 12.69 -19.93 -3.79
N THR A 40 12.53 -18.66 -4.21
CA THR A 40 13.35 -17.99 -5.23
C THR A 40 14.01 -16.70 -4.73
N GLN A 41 14.53 -16.73 -3.51
CA GLN A 41 15.20 -15.59 -2.86
C GLN A 41 16.39 -15.01 -3.66
N ARG A 42 17.01 -15.80 -4.54
CA ARG A 42 18.11 -15.32 -5.41
C ARG A 42 17.69 -14.24 -6.40
N TYR A 43 16.40 -14.14 -6.74
CA TYR A 43 15.89 -13.28 -7.81
C TYR A 43 15.22 -11.99 -7.32
N VAL A 44 15.66 -11.43 -6.19
CA VAL A 44 15.10 -10.19 -5.60
C VAL A 44 14.97 -9.05 -6.60
N TYR A 45 16.01 -8.83 -7.42
CA TYR A 45 16.04 -7.75 -8.40
C TYR A 45 14.98 -7.94 -9.50
N VAL A 46 14.68 -9.19 -9.88
CA VAL A 46 13.68 -9.49 -10.90
C VAL A 46 12.29 -9.13 -10.39
N TYR A 47 11.94 -9.54 -9.16
CA TYR A 47 10.66 -9.19 -8.55
C TYR A 47 10.49 -7.67 -8.40
N LYS A 48 11.52 -6.96 -7.93
CA LYS A 48 11.49 -5.49 -7.84
C LYS A 48 11.27 -4.83 -9.20
N ASN A 49 11.98 -5.29 -10.23
CA ASN A 49 11.84 -4.73 -11.57
C ASN A 49 10.46 -5.01 -12.19
N ILE A 50 9.88 -6.18 -11.95
CA ILE A 50 8.52 -6.50 -12.42
C ILE A 50 7.49 -5.57 -11.78
N ILE A 51 7.57 -5.34 -10.47
CA ILE A 51 6.67 -4.42 -9.76
C ILE A 51 6.83 -2.99 -10.30
N LEU A 52 8.07 -2.55 -10.51
CA LEU A 52 8.37 -1.23 -11.05
C LEU A 52 7.84 -1.05 -12.47
N LEU A 53 8.04 -2.04 -13.34
CA LEU A 53 7.49 -2.05 -14.70
C LEU A 53 5.96 -2.07 -14.70
N GLY A 54 5.33 -2.88 -13.84
CA GLY A 54 3.88 -2.91 -13.68
C GLY A 54 3.30 -1.57 -13.24
N SER A 55 3.96 -0.90 -12.29
CA SER A 55 3.57 0.45 -11.85
C SER A 55 3.72 1.49 -12.95
N LEU A 56 4.78 1.42 -13.76
CA LEU A 56 4.97 2.32 -14.90
C LEU A 56 3.89 2.13 -15.96
N ILE A 57 3.61 0.86 -16.31
CA ILE A 57 2.55 0.52 -17.29
C ILE A 57 1.19 1.00 -16.78
N SER A 58 0.87 0.75 -15.51
CA SER A 58 -0.40 1.19 -14.90
C SER A 58 -0.53 2.72 -14.90
N CYS A 59 0.55 3.45 -14.57
CA CYS A 59 0.57 4.91 -14.63
C CYS A 59 0.33 5.41 -16.05
N PHE A 60 0.95 4.78 -17.05
CA PHE A 60 0.76 5.14 -18.45
C PHE A 60 -0.70 4.90 -18.90
N LEU A 61 -1.26 3.72 -18.60
CA LEU A 61 -2.65 3.41 -18.91
C LEU A 61 -3.63 4.39 -18.26
N TYR A 62 -3.37 4.78 -17.01
CA TYR A 62 -4.17 5.78 -16.30
C TYR A 62 -4.08 7.17 -16.93
N MET A 63 -2.88 7.63 -17.27
CA MET A 63 -2.66 8.98 -17.80
C MET A 63 -3.27 9.18 -19.19
N PHE A 64 -3.31 8.14 -20.02
CA PHE A 64 -3.87 8.20 -21.37
C PHE A 64 -5.38 7.91 -21.43
N GLU A 65 -6.05 7.77 -20.27
CA GLU A 65 -7.48 7.44 -20.15
C GLU A 65 -7.89 6.30 -21.09
N PHE A 66 -7.06 5.25 -21.13
CA PHE A 66 -7.18 4.22 -22.15
C PHE A 66 -8.46 3.40 -21.93
N ASN A 67 -9.52 3.72 -22.67
CA ASN A 67 -10.82 3.09 -22.52
C ASN A 67 -10.92 1.88 -23.46
N ILE A 68 -10.49 0.72 -22.97
CA ILE A 68 -10.53 -0.54 -23.72
C ILE A 68 -11.87 -1.21 -23.48
N MET A 69 -12.57 -1.59 -24.55
CA MET A 69 -13.69 -2.54 -24.46
C MET A 69 -13.12 -3.93 -24.15
N VAL A 70 -13.06 -4.26 -22.86
CA VAL A 70 -12.50 -5.52 -22.39
C VAL A 70 -13.58 -6.60 -22.39
N SER A 71 -13.22 -7.82 -22.81
CA SER A 71 -14.16 -8.95 -22.74
C SER A 71 -14.48 -9.32 -21.28
N PRO A 72 -15.72 -9.75 -20.97
CA PRO A 72 -16.09 -10.15 -19.61
C PRO A 72 -15.21 -11.25 -19.01
N SER A 73 -14.71 -12.16 -19.84
CA SER A 73 -13.79 -13.23 -19.41
C SER A 73 -12.45 -12.69 -18.91
N LEU A 74 -11.92 -11.64 -19.53
CA LEU A 74 -10.66 -11.02 -19.13
C LEU A 74 -10.82 -10.21 -17.84
N LEU A 75 -11.99 -9.60 -17.63
CA LEU A 75 -12.35 -8.94 -16.36
C LEU A 75 -12.29 -9.91 -15.17
N ILE A 76 -12.77 -11.15 -15.34
CA ILE A 76 -12.73 -12.16 -14.28
C ILE A 76 -11.29 -12.49 -13.91
N ILE A 77 -10.41 -12.68 -14.91
CA ILE A 77 -8.99 -12.93 -14.67
C ILE A 77 -8.34 -11.75 -13.92
N VAL A 78 -8.58 -10.52 -14.38
CA VAL A 78 -7.99 -9.31 -13.76
C VAL A 78 -8.52 -9.12 -12.34
N GLY A 79 -9.81 -9.34 -12.12
CA GLY A 79 -10.44 -9.29 -10.80
C GLY A 79 -9.86 -10.31 -9.83
N LEU A 80 -9.57 -11.52 -10.32
CA LEU A 80 -8.92 -12.56 -9.52
C LEU A 80 -7.51 -12.13 -9.10
N PHE A 81 -6.70 -11.61 -10.03
CA PHE A 81 -5.36 -11.10 -9.70
C PHE A 81 -5.41 -9.93 -8.71
N MET A 82 -6.37 -9.01 -8.85
CA MET A 82 -6.58 -7.94 -7.88
C MET A 82 -6.98 -8.49 -6.51
N GLY A 83 -7.83 -9.52 -6.46
CA GLY A 83 -8.18 -10.19 -5.21
C GLY A 83 -6.98 -10.83 -4.52
N ILE A 84 -6.12 -11.53 -5.27
CA ILE A 84 -4.88 -12.10 -4.74
C ILE A 84 -3.97 -10.98 -4.20
N PHE A 85 -3.80 -9.90 -4.96
CA PHE A 85 -2.97 -8.76 -4.55
C PHE A 85 -3.47 -8.10 -3.25
N VAL A 86 -4.76 -7.79 -3.16
CA VAL A 86 -5.37 -7.21 -1.96
C VAL A 86 -5.27 -8.18 -0.78
N GLY A 87 -5.49 -9.48 -1.01
CA GLY A 87 -5.33 -10.52 0.01
C GLY A 87 -3.90 -10.59 0.56
N MET A 88 -2.89 -10.47 -0.31
CA MET A 88 -1.49 -10.41 0.13
C MET A 88 -1.19 -9.17 0.97
N ILE A 89 -1.69 -7.99 0.59
CA ILE A 89 -1.54 -6.76 1.40
C ILE A 89 -2.20 -6.93 2.75
N ALA A 90 -3.44 -7.44 2.80
CA ALA A 90 -4.15 -7.66 4.05
C ALA A 90 -3.42 -8.64 4.98
N SER A 91 -2.91 -9.75 4.44
CA SER A 91 -2.12 -10.72 5.20
C SER A 91 -0.77 -10.14 5.67
N ALA A 92 -0.11 -9.31 4.87
CA ALA A 92 1.12 -8.62 5.24
C ALA A 92 0.89 -7.59 6.35
N LEU A 93 -0.23 -6.88 6.28
CA LEU A 93 -0.62 -5.94 7.32
C LEU A 93 -0.94 -6.67 8.63
N ALA A 94 -1.63 -7.81 8.59
CA ALA A 94 -1.91 -8.62 9.77
C ALA A 94 -0.62 -9.10 10.47
N GLU A 95 0.33 -9.63 9.70
CA GLU A 95 1.61 -10.09 10.27
C GLU A 95 2.43 -8.93 10.85
N THR A 96 2.51 -7.79 10.16
CA THR A 96 3.21 -6.61 10.70
C THR A 96 2.51 -6.05 11.94
N LEU A 97 1.18 -6.19 12.04
CA LEU A 97 0.42 -5.81 13.23
C LEU A 97 0.70 -6.74 14.43
N ASP A 98 0.84 -8.03 14.18
CA ASP A 98 1.14 -9.04 15.20
C ASP A 98 2.54 -8.85 15.82
N VAL A 99 3.44 -8.16 15.13
CA VAL A 99 4.76 -7.78 15.67
C VAL A 99 4.66 -6.69 16.74
N PHE A 100 3.66 -5.80 16.75
CA PHE A 100 3.59 -4.71 17.75
C PHE A 100 3.43 -5.24 19.19
N PRO A 101 2.52 -6.17 19.50
CA PRO A 101 2.42 -6.77 20.83
C PRO A 101 3.71 -7.46 21.27
N PHE A 102 4.33 -8.22 20.35
CA PHE A 102 5.59 -8.89 20.61
C PHE A 102 6.71 -7.88 20.92
N ALA A 103 6.95 -6.90 20.04
CA ALA A 103 7.96 -5.86 20.22
C ALA A 103 7.77 -5.07 21.53
N SER A 104 6.53 -4.79 21.92
CA SER A 104 6.24 -4.09 23.18
C SER A 104 6.67 -4.87 24.42
N THR A 105 6.68 -6.20 24.34
CA THR A 105 7.10 -7.08 25.43
C THR A 105 8.62 -7.07 25.57
N TYR A 106 9.36 -7.01 24.45
CA TYR A 106 10.83 -6.89 24.45
C TYR A 106 11.32 -5.53 24.95
N ILE A 107 10.59 -4.46 24.66
CA ILE A 107 10.96 -3.10 25.10
C ILE A 107 10.51 -2.86 26.57
N GLY A 108 9.85 -3.84 27.21
CA GLY A 108 9.33 -3.70 28.59
C GLY A 108 8.13 -2.75 28.70
N ILE A 109 7.50 -2.42 27.57
CA ILE A 109 6.37 -1.49 27.43
C ILE A 109 5.03 -2.26 27.48
N SER A 110 5.03 -3.57 27.74
CA SER A 110 3.83 -4.42 27.82
C SER A 110 2.67 -3.81 28.62
N ARG A 111 2.95 -3.12 29.74
CA ARG A 111 1.92 -2.42 30.54
C ARG A 111 1.22 -1.27 29.80
N TRP A 112 1.90 -0.63 28.83
CA TRP A 112 1.41 0.54 28.11
C TRP A 112 0.76 0.21 26.77
N ILE A 113 0.76 -1.06 26.31
CA ILE A 113 0.11 -1.42 25.04
C ILE A 113 -1.40 -1.16 25.07
N TYR A 114 -2.01 -1.32 26.24
CA TYR A 114 -3.41 -1.00 26.47
C TYR A 114 -3.72 0.46 26.16
N LEU A 115 -2.78 1.40 26.43
CA LEU A 115 -2.96 2.81 26.10
C LEU A 115 -2.93 3.06 24.59
N TRP A 116 -2.08 2.36 23.85
CA TRP A 116 -2.09 2.42 22.37
C TRP A 116 -3.41 1.93 21.80
N ILE A 117 -3.94 0.83 22.33
CA ILE A 117 -5.24 0.29 21.92
C ILE A 117 -6.37 1.28 22.23
N ILE A 118 -6.36 1.92 23.41
CA ILE A 118 -7.34 2.97 23.77
C ILE A 118 -7.26 4.16 22.82
N VAL A 119 -6.05 4.65 22.51
CA VAL A 119 -5.86 5.78 21.59
C VAL A 119 -6.38 5.45 20.19
N LEU A 120 -6.14 4.23 19.70
CA LEU A 120 -6.68 3.74 18.43
C LEU A 120 -8.21 3.69 18.42
N ILE A 121 -8.82 3.14 19.48
CA ILE A 121 -10.27 3.05 19.62
C ILE A 121 -10.89 4.46 19.69
N LEU A 122 -10.32 5.36 20.49
CA LEU A 122 -10.77 6.75 20.59
C LEU A 122 -10.67 7.46 19.24
N GLY A 123 -9.56 7.31 18.51
CA GLY A 123 -9.42 7.86 17.16
C GLY A 123 -10.51 7.36 16.21
N LYS A 124 -10.87 6.08 16.30
CA LYS A 124 -11.94 5.47 15.49
C LYS A 124 -13.33 6.02 15.86
N ILE A 125 -13.59 6.22 17.16
CA ILE A 125 -14.85 6.81 17.66
C ILE A 125 -14.96 8.26 17.20
N VAL A 126 -13.89 9.05 17.36
CA VAL A 126 -13.86 10.45 16.92
C VAL A 126 -14.04 10.54 15.41
N GLY A 127 -13.34 9.72 14.63
CA GLY A 127 -13.50 9.69 13.17
C GLY A 127 -14.93 9.34 12.75
N SER A 128 -15.56 8.36 13.42
CA SER A 128 -16.97 8.00 13.17
C SER A 128 -17.93 9.14 13.53
N LEU A 129 -17.72 9.81 14.66
CA LEU A 129 -18.53 10.95 15.07
C LEU A 129 -18.40 12.10 14.08
N VAL A 130 -17.19 12.44 13.63
CA VAL A 130 -16.96 13.48 12.62
C VAL A 130 -17.67 13.13 11.30
N TYR A 131 -17.54 11.87 10.85
CA TYR A 131 -18.21 11.39 9.64
C TYR A 131 -19.73 11.58 9.69
N TRP A 132 -20.36 11.34 10.84
CA TRP A 132 -21.81 11.46 11.00
C TRP A 132 -22.31 12.87 11.34
N THR A 133 -21.51 13.68 12.03
CA THR A 133 -21.94 15.00 12.54
C THR A 133 -21.64 16.13 11.56
N VAL A 134 -20.65 15.97 10.69
CA VAL A 134 -20.28 17.00 9.71
C VAL A 134 -20.91 16.66 8.35
N PRO A 135 -22.01 17.32 7.96
CA PRO A 135 -22.60 17.12 6.64
C PRO A 135 -21.62 17.61 5.56
N GLY A 136 -21.23 16.70 4.66
CA GLY A 136 -20.26 16.97 3.58
C GLY A 136 -18.87 16.36 3.78
N PHE A 137 -18.68 15.50 4.79
CA PHE A 137 -17.40 14.80 5.04
C PHE A 137 -17.21 13.56 4.14
N TYR A 138 -17.59 13.67 2.87
CA TYR A 138 -17.35 12.68 1.80
C TYR A 138 -16.48 13.29 0.70
#